data_AF-A0ABD0P9E5-F1
#
_entry.id   AF-A0ABD0P9E5-F1
#
_cell.length_a   1.000
_cell.length_b   1.000
_cell.length_c   1.000
_cell.angle_alpha   90.00
_cell.angle_beta   90.00
_cell.angle_gamma   90.00
#
_symmetry.space_group_name_H-M   'P 1'
#
loop_
_entity.id
_entity.type
_entity.pdbx_description
1 polymer ?
#
loop_
_entity_poly.entity_id
_entity_poly.type
_entity_poly.pdbx_seq_one_letter_code
_entity_poly.pdbx_strand_id
1 'polypeptide(L)'
;TDVSSKSMRIAWDASPGDITGYKLQVFPIVSGAKKQELYTGPTFSVANVRDLSPETEYEISLFALKDLTPSKPLITTEKTQPVKVST
;
A
#
# COMPACT_ATOMS: atom_id res chain seq x y z
N THR A 1 -0.86 -10.35 -2.85
CA THR A 1 0.15 -9.53 -2.13
C THR A 1 1.30 -10.43 -1.72
N ASP A 2 2.54 -9.94 -1.74
CA ASP A 2 3.70 -10.66 -1.17
C ASP A 2 4.27 -9.81 -0.02
N VAL A 3 4.36 -10.39 1.17
CA VAL A 3 4.66 -9.66 2.41
C VAL A 3 5.96 -10.18 3.01
N SER A 4 6.92 -9.28 3.21
CA SER A 4 8.19 -9.56 3.88
C SER A 4 8.25 -8.88 5.25
N SER A 5 9.40 -8.97 5.93
CA SER A 5 9.59 -8.28 7.21
C SER A 5 9.69 -6.76 7.10
N LYS A 6 10.07 -6.22 5.93
CA LYS A 6 10.28 -4.77 5.75
C LYS A 6 9.67 -4.22 4.47
N SER A 7 8.90 -5.03 3.75
CA SER A 7 8.26 -4.62 2.49
C SER A 7 6.97 -5.37 2.24
N MET A 8 6.13 -4.77 1.40
CA MET A 8 4.93 -5.39 0.85
C MET A 8 4.86 -5.09 -0.64
N ARG A 9 4.60 -6.13 -1.44
CA ARG A 9 4.20 -5.99 -2.84
C ARG A 9 2.69 -6.03 -2.90
N ILE A 10 2.10 -4.86 -3.18
CA ILE A 10 0.66 -4.66 -3.26
C ILE A 10 0.28 -4.66 -4.72
N ALA A 11 -0.67 -5.51 -5.09
CA ALA A 11 -1.20 -5.61 -6.44
C ALA A 11 -2.72 -5.43 -6.38
N TRP A 12 -3.28 -4.79 -7.41
CA TRP A 12 -4.70 -4.48 -7.51
C TRP A 12 -5.19 -4.61 -8.95
N ASP A 13 -6.50 -4.78 -9.10
CA ASP A 13 -7.13 -4.79 -10.42
C ASP A 13 -7.26 -3.37 -10.97
N ALA A 14 -7.08 -3.24 -12.28
CA ALA A 14 -7.23 -1.95 -12.95
C ALA A 14 -8.68 -1.42 -12.77
N SER A 15 -8.80 -0.16 -12.37
CA SER A 15 -10.09 0.51 -12.25
C SER A 15 -10.72 0.75 -13.61
N PRO A 16 -12.04 0.53 -13.77
CA PRO A 16 -12.74 0.83 -15.00
C PRO A 16 -12.88 2.35 -15.18
N GLY A 17 -12.62 2.84 -16.40
CA GLY A 17 -12.81 4.24 -16.79
C GLY A 17 -11.53 5.08 -16.85
N ASP A 18 -11.70 6.36 -17.17
CA ASP A 18 -10.60 7.31 -17.36
C ASP A 18 -10.09 7.83 -16.02
N ILE A 19 -9.10 7.13 -15.48
CA ILE A 19 -8.31 7.55 -14.31
C ILE A 19 -6.98 8.16 -14.76
N THR A 20 -6.43 9.06 -13.96
CA THR A 20 -5.10 9.65 -14.17
C THR A 20 -4.02 8.96 -13.34
N GLY A 21 -4.39 8.12 -12.38
CA GLY A 21 -3.44 7.37 -11.57
C GLY A 21 -4.05 6.69 -10.36
N TYR A 22 -3.19 6.19 -9.48
CA TYR A 22 -3.57 5.66 -8.18
C TYR A 22 -2.78 6.32 -7.06
N LYS A 23 -3.43 6.48 -5.91
CA LYS A 23 -2.80 6.83 -4.64
C LYS A 23 -2.87 5.61 -3.72
N LEU A 24 -1.73 5.16 -3.23
CA LEU A 24 -1.61 4.10 -2.25
C LEU A 24 -1.16 4.71 -0.92
N GLN A 25 -1.88 4.43 0.14
CA GLN A 25 -1.60 4.87 1.49
C GLN A 25 -1.35 3.65 2.36
N VAL A 26 -0.23 3.62 3.07
CA VAL A 26 0.14 2.54 3.98
C VAL A 26 0.56 3.14 5.31
N PHE A 27 -0.11 2.78 6.40
CA PHE A 27 0.22 3.30 7.72
C PHE A 27 0.06 2.23 8.80
N PRO A 28 0.95 2.21 9.81
CA PRO A 28 0.82 1.28 10.93
C PRO A 28 -0.46 1.56 11.70
N ILE A 29 -1.14 0.51 12.17
CA ILE A 29 -2.29 0.62 13.09
C ILE A 29 -1.78 0.85 14.53
N VAL A 30 -0.73 1.65 14.68
CA VAL A 30 -0.08 1.98 15.94
C VAL A 30 -0.05 3.50 16.07
N SER A 31 -0.47 4.01 17.22
CA SER A 31 -0.59 5.44 17.48
C SER A 31 0.74 6.20 17.24
N GLY A 32 0.66 7.32 16.50
CA GLY A 32 1.80 8.21 16.28
C GLY A 32 2.77 7.78 15.18
N ALA A 33 2.49 6.68 14.47
CA ALA A 33 3.35 6.20 13.40
C ALA A 33 3.17 6.98 12.09
N LYS A 34 4.24 7.03 11.28
CA LYS A 34 4.23 7.76 10.00
C LYS A 34 3.48 6.99 8.93
N LYS A 35 2.68 7.73 8.17
CA LYS A 35 2.03 7.27 6.96
C LYS A 35 2.98 7.35 5.76
N GLN A 36 2.97 6.33 4.94
CA GLN A 36 3.64 6.31 3.64
C GLN A 36 2.61 6.46 2.54
N GLU A 37 2.90 7.32 1.56
CA GLU A 37 2.05 7.53 0.39
C GLU A 37 2.86 7.29 -0.88
N LEU A 38 2.25 6.61 -1.85
CA LEU A 38 2.81 6.38 -3.17
C LEU A 38 1.79 6.81 -4.21
N TYR A 39 2.28 7.45 -5.28
CA TYR A 39 1.47 7.82 -6.44
C TYR A 39 2.00 7.06 -7.65
N THR A 40 1.08 6.50 -8.44
CA THR A 40 1.42 5.73 -9.63
C THR A 40 0.57 6.19 -10.82
N GLY A 41 1.06 5.91 -12.02
CA GLY A 41 0.31 6.18 -13.25
C GLY A 41 -0.91 5.27 -13.40
N PRO A 42 -1.81 5.56 -14.35
CA PRO A 42 -3.10 4.88 -14.48
C PRO A 42 -2.96 3.43 -15.00
N THR A 43 -1.82 3.10 -15.61
CA THR A 43 -1.51 1.76 -16.13
C THR A 43 -0.85 0.84 -15.10
N PHE A 44 -0.54 1.34 -13.91
CA PHE A 44 0.08 0.53 -12.85
C PHE A 44 -0.98 -0.26 -12.09
N SER A 45 -0.69 -1.54 -11.86
CA SER A 45 -1.49 -2.47 -11.06
C SER A 45 -0.71 -3.05 -9.88
N VAL A 46 0.51 -2.55 -9.64
CA VAL A 46 1.40 -3.04 -8.59
C VAL A 46 2.29 -1.92 -8.05
N ALA A 47 2.50 -1.93 -6.74
CA ALA A 47 3.47 -1.09 -6.06
C ALA A 47 4.25 -1.90 -5.02
N ASN A 48 5.52 -1.55 -4.85
CA ASN A 48 6.38 -2.09 -3.82
C ASN A 48 6.54 -1.04 -2.72
N VAL A 49 6.02 -1.35 -1.54
CA VAL A 49 6.18 -0.52 -0.34
C VAL A 49 7.33 -1.09 0.47
N ARG A 50 8.27 -0.23 0.86
CA ARG A 50 9.52 -0.60 1.53
C ARG A 50 9.67 0.21 2.82
N ASP A 51 10.68 -0.14 3.59
CA ASP A 51 11.01 0.52 4.86
C ASP A 51 9.90 0.37 5.92
N LEU A 52 9.19 -0.77 5.85
CA LEU A 52 8.20 -1.15 6.84
C LEU A 52 8.88 -1.73 8.09
N SER A 53 8.19 -1.61 9.22
CA SER A 53 8.57 -2.25 10.47
C SER A 53 8.17 -3.73 10.44
N PRO A 54 9.04 -4.66 10.87
CA PRO A 54 8.69 -6.06 11.07
C PRO A 54 7.59 -6.25 12.11
N GLU A 55 6.86 -7.36 11.99
CA GLU A 55 5.80 -7.75 12.94
C GLU A 55 4.76 -6.65 13.22
N THR A 56 4.55 -5.76 12.27
CA THR A 56 3.69 -4.57 12.42
C THR A 56 2.49 -4.71 11.51
N GLU A 57 1.31 -4.42 12.05
CA GLU A 57 0.06 -4.40 11.29
C GLU A 57 -0.12 -3.04 10.61
N TYR A 58 -0.44 -3.07 9.33
CA TYR A 58 -0.60 -1.90 8.47
C TYR A 58 -2.00 -1.88 7.87
N GLU A 59 -2.64 -0.71 7.91
CA GLU A 59 -3.78 -0.43 7.04
C GLU A 59 -3.26 0.08 5.69
N ILE A 60 -3.79 -0.53 4.63
CA ILE A 60 -3.49 -0.22 3.25
C ILE A 60 -4.76 0.34 2.62
N SER A 61 -4.73 1.59 2.16
CA SER A 61 -5.83 2.23 1.46
C SER A 61 -5.41 2.59 0.03
N LEU A 62 -6.11 2.05 -0.95
CA LEU A 62 -5.89 2.33 -2.38
C LEU A 62 -7.02 3.21 -2.92
N PHE A 63 -6.65 4.29 -3.62
CA PHE A 63 -7.58 5.20 -4.27
C PHE A 63 -7.26 5.26 -5.76
N ALA A 64 -8.29 5.18 -6.60
CA ALA A 64 -8.17 5.61 -7.98
C ALA A 64 -8.24 7.15 -8.01
N LEU A 65 -7.45 7.77 -8.88
CA LEU A 65 -7.41 9.21 -9.06
C LEU A 65 -7.97 9.57 -10.42
N LYS A 66 -8.82 10.60 -10.46
CA LYS A 66 -9.14 11.35 -11.68
C LYS A 66 -8.75 12.79 -11.45
N ASP A 67 -7.70 13.22 -12.15
CA ASP A 67 -6.97 14.46 -11.89
C ASP A 67 -6.49 14.51 -10.43
N LEU A 68 -7.05 15.41 -9.61
CA LEU A 68 -6.75 15.56 -8.18
C LEU A 68 -7.85 15.00 -7.28
N THR A 69 -8.84 14.30 -7.84
CA THR A 69 -10.00 13.78 -7.10
C THR A 69 -9.82 12.28 -6.82
N PRO A 70 -9.73 11.87 -5.54
CA PRO A 70 -9.66 10.46 -5.17
C PRO A 70 -11.04 9.80 -5.16
N SER A 71 -11.10 8.52 -5.51
CA SER A 71 -12.27 7.65 -5.34
C SER A 71 -12.54 7.35 -3.86
N LYS A 72 -13.59 6.55 -3.59
CA LYS A 72 -13.66 5.82 -2.32
C LYS A 72 -12.47 4.86 -2.23
N PRO A 73 -11.82 4.71 -1.06
CA PRO A 73 -10.70 3.80 -0.92
C PRO A 73 -11.16 2.35 -0.91
N LEU A 74 -10.33 1.48 -1.47
CA LEU A 74 -10.29 0.08 -1.09
C LEU A 74 -9.33 -0.08 0.10
N ILE A 75 -9.84 -0.58 1.21
CA ILE A 75 -9.07 -0.72 2.46
C ILE A 75 -8.84 -2.19 2.74
N THR A 76 -7.59 -2.54 3.09
CA THR A 76 -7.23 -3.86 3.59
C THR A 76 -6.19 -3.74 4.70
N THR A 77 -6.06 -4.77 5.52
CA THR A 77 -5.07 -4.83 6.59
C THR A 77 -4.10 -5.98 6.33
N GLU A 78 -2.81 -5.72 6.52
CA GLU A 78 -1.76 -6.71 6.34
C GLU A 78 -0.72 -6.59 7.46
N LYS A 79 -0.17 -7.71 7.92
CA LYS A 79 0.87 -7.74 8.95
C LYS A 79 2.21 -8.17 8.35
N THR A 80 3.26 -7.38 8.55
CA THR A 80 4.62 -7.77 8.13
C THR A 80 5.12 -8.98 8.89
N GLN A 81 5.99 -9.76 8.24
CA GLN A 81 6.60 -10.92 8.87
C GLN A 81 7.63 -10.51 9.94
N PRO A 82 7.94 -11.36 10.92
CA PRO A 82 9.11 -11.17 11.76
C PRO A 82 10.39 -11.23 10.93
N VAL A 83 11.48 -10.64 11.43
CA VAL A 83 12.80 -10.80 10.80
C VAL A 83 13.23 -12.26 10.95
N LYS A 84 13.33 -12.98 9.83
CA LYS A 84 13.94 -14.32 9.84
C LYS A 84 15.43 -14.17 10.05
N VAL A 85 15.92 -14.50 11.24
CA VAL A 85 17.34 -14.67 11.50
C VAL A 85 17.69 -16.09 11.14
N SER A 86 18.28 -16.31 9.97
CA SER A 86 18.89 -17.60 9.65
C SER A 86 20.11 -17.76 10.56
N THR A 87 20.02 -18.66 11.54
CA THR A 87 21.15 -19.09 12.37
C THR A 87 21.96 -20.13 11.62
#